data_AF-A0A0M0BQW4-F1
#
_entry.id   AF-A0A0M0BQW4-F1
#
_cell.length_a   1.000
_cell.length_b   1.000
_cell.length_c   1.000
_cell.angle_alpha   90.00
_cell.angle_beta   90.00
_cell.angle_gamma   90.00
#
_symmetry.space_group_name_H-M   'P 1'
#
loop_
_entity.id
_entity.type
_entity.pdbx_description
1 polymer ?
#
loop_
_entity_poly.entity_id
_entity_poly.type
_entity_poly.pdbx_seq_one_letter_code
_entity_poly.pdbx_strand_id
1 'polypeptide(L)'
;MMKKSMSKKSLPYKIDLTEIEGDGSFPCPKCGTVISPEDETEQVYKIVETKLINDELVELVIMCSNCGSKIKLTGFEATIEGLPTR
;
A
#
# COMPACT_ATOMS: atom_id res chain seq x y z
N MET A 1 -16.53 -9.32 36.67
CA MET A 1 -16.83 -9.22 35.22
C MET A 1 -15.92 -8.16 34.62
N MET A 2 -14.79 -8.52 33.99
CA MET A 2 -13.91 -7.57 33.30
C MET A 2 -13.97 -7.81 31.80
N LYS A 3 -14.22 -6.72 31.09
CA LYS A 3 -14.63 -6.64 29.70
C LYS A 3 -13.48 -7.14 28.82
N LYS A 4 -13.78 -8.10 27.95
CA LYS A 4 -12.87 -8.61 26.92
C LYS A 4 -12.35 -7.43 26.11
N SER A 5 -11.09 -7.05 26.32
CA SER A 5 -10.34 -6.21 25.38
C SER A 5 -10.07 -7.06 24.16
N MET A 6 -11.08 -7.19 23.31
CA MET A 6 -10.95 -7.82 22.01
C MET A 6 -10.07 -6.90 21.20
N SER A 7 -8.77 -7.18 21.22
CA SER A 7 -7.78 -6.63 20.30
C SER A 7 -8.34 -6.83 18.91
N LYS A 8 -9.01 -5.79 18.40
CA LYS A 8 -9.56 -5.74 17.06
C LYS A 8 -8.33 -5.88 16.18
N LYS A 9 -8.03 -7.12 15.75
CA LYS A 9 -6.92 -7.45 14.86
C LYS A 9 -6.99 -6.39 13.77
N SER A 10 -6.04 -5.46 13.82
CA SER A 10 -5.91 -4.38 12.87
C SER A 10 -5.50 -5.03 11.57
N LEU A 11 -6.48 -5.57 10.86
CA LEU A 11 -6.29 -6.12 9.53
C LEU A 11 -5.76 -4.95 8.70
N PRO A 12 -4.57 -5.10 8.09
CA PRO A 12 -4.05 -4.07 7.20
C PRO A 12 -5.08 -3.85 6.11
N TYR A 13 -5.39 -2.59 5.81
CA TYR A 13 -6.35 -2.27 4.76
C TYR A 13 -5.79 -2.78 3.44
N LYS A 14 -6.50 -3.65 2.73
CA LYS A 14 -6.05 -4.15 1.43
C LYS A 14 -6.64 -3.27 0.33
N ILE A 15 -5.80 -2.76 -0.54
CA ILE A 15 -6.19 -1.98 -1.73
C ILE A 15 -5.58 -2.66 -2.94
N ASP A 16 -6.41 -2.91 -3.94
CA ASP A 16 -5.98 -3.45 -5.21
C ASP A 16 -5.86 -2.32 -6.22
N LEU A 17 -4.65 -2.08 -6.72
CA LEU A 17 -4.36 -0.99 -7.65
C LEU A 17 -5.00 -1.25 -9.02
N THR A 18 -5.26 -2.52 -9.39
CA THR A 18 -5.95 -2.84 -10.65
C THR A 18 -7.41 -2.41 -10.68
N GLU A 19 -8.02 -2.21 -9.51
CA GLU A 19 -9.40 -1.74 -9.40
C GLU A 19 -9.49 -0.20 -9.37
N ILE A 20 -8.36 0.51 -9.33
CA ILE A 20 -8.31 1.97 -9.29
C ILE A 20 -8.08 2.51 -10.70
N GLU A 21 -9.07 3.21 -11.24
CA GLU A 21 -8.95 3.91 -12.52
C GLU A 21 -8.17 5.23 -12.34
N GLY A 22 -7.06 5.40 -13.08
CA GLY A 22 -6.23 6.62 -13.08
C GLY A 22 -4.75 6.33 -12.77
N ASP A 23 -4.05 7.30 -12.18
CA ASP A 23 -2.62 7.22 -11.84
C ASP A 23 -2.32 6.33 -10.59
N GLY A 24 -3.24 5.42 -10.26
CA GLY A 24 -3.15 4.57 -9.07
C GLY A 24 -3.30 5.33 -7.73
N SER A 25 -3.72 6.59 -7.75
CA SER A 25 -3.92 7.42 -6.55
C SER A 25 -5.17 7.01 -5.78
N PHE A 26 -5.04 6.75 -4.48
CA PHE A 26 -6.15 6.29 -3.63
C PHE A 26 -6.24 7.05 -2.30
N PRO A 27 -7.45 7.31 -1.79
CA PRO A 27 -7.61 7.88 -0.47
C PRO A 27 -7.34 6.84 0.62
N CYS A 28 -6.64 7.25 1.67
CA CYS A 28 -6.39 6.42 2.84
C CYS A 28 -7.74 6.02 3.48
N PRO A 29 -8.01 4.71 3.65
CA PRO A 29 -9.30 4.24 4.14
C PRO A 29 -9.59 4.60 5.61
N LYS A 30 -8.61 5.16 6.34
CA LYS A 30 -8.79 5.61 7.72
C LYS A 30 -8.98 7.12 7.87
N CYS A 31 -8.23 7.94 7.14
CA CYS A 31 -8.27 9.40 7.28
C CYS A 31 -8.65 10.16 6.00
N GLY A 32 -8.68 9.48 4.85
CA GLY A 32 -9.00 10.08 3.56
C GLY A 32 -7.86 10.83 2.88
N THR A 33 -6.62 10.80 3.42
CA THR A 33 -5.47 11.43 2.74
C THR A 33 -5.23 10.74 1.40
N VAL A 34 -5.06 11.51 0.32
CA VAL A 34 -4.72 10.94 -0.99
C VAL A 34 -3.29 10.42 -0.94
N ILE A 35 -3.12 9.16 -1.32
CA ILE A 35 -1.84 8.47 -1.42
C ILE A 35 -1.65 8.10 -2.88
N SER A 36 -0.59 8.61 -3.49
CA SER A 36 -0.21 8.26 -4.85
C SER A 36 1.01 7.33 -4.81
N PRO A 37 1.02 6.21 -5.56
CA PRO A 37 2.17 5.32 -5.63
C PRO A 37 3.41 5.98 -6.24
N GLU A 38 3.22 7.07 -6.99
CA GLU A 38 4.29 7.93 -7.52
C GLU A 38 4.89 8.88 -6.47
N ASP A 39 4.27 9.00 -5.28
CA ASP A 39 4.73 9.91 -4.24
C ASP A 39 5.87 9.30 -3.42
N GLU A 40 7.07 9.32 -4.02
CA GLU A 40 8.30 8.79 -3.43
C GLU A 40 8.90 9.68 -2.34
N THR A 41 8.25 10.80 -2.02
CA THR A 41 8.80 11.81 -1.08
C THR A 41 8.79 11.36 0.38
N GLU A 42 8.21 10.19 0.68
CA GLU A 42 7.98 9.64 2.03
C GLU A 42 7.18 10.56 2.98
N GLN A 43 6.64 11.68 2.46
CA GLN A 43 5.89 12.66 3.24
C GLN A 43 4.48 12.18 3.53
N VAL A 44 3.85 11.54 2.54
CA VAL A 44 2.45 11.11 2.60
C VAL A 44 2.31 9.71 3.22
N TYR A 45 3.21 8.80 2.83
CA TYR A 45 3.29 7.43 3.35
C TYR A 45 4.74 6.98 3.48
N LYS A 46 4.96 5.90 4.22
CA LYS A 46 6.25 5.23 4.36
C LYS A 46 6.11 3.77 4.02
N ILE A 47 7.06 3.22 3.28
CA ILE A 47 7.08 1.80 2.99
C ILE A 47 7.52 1.06 4.26
N VAL A 48 6.71 0.10 4.71
CA VAL A 48 6.99 -0.71 5.90
C VAL A 48 7.49 -2.09 5.53
N GLU A 49 6.90 -2.69 4.49
CA GLU A 49 7.25 -4.04 4.06
C GLU A 49 7.02 -4.16 2.55
N THR A 50 7.99 -4.73 1.85
CA THR A 50 7.95 -5.00 0.40
C THR A 50 8.04 -6.49 0.21
N LYS A 51 7.11 -7.06 -0.56
CA LYS A 51 7.10 -8.49 -0.85
C LYS A 51 7.23 -8.72 -2.35
N LEU A 52 8.34 -9.32 -2.72
CA LEU A 52 8.68 -9.71 -4.08
C LEU A 52 8.56 -11.24 -4.20
N ILE A 53 7.99 -11.73 -5.30
CA ILE A 53 7.95 -13.16 -5.66
C ILE A 53 8.49 -13.27 -7.09
N ASN A 54 9.53 -14.09 -7.30
CA ASN A 54 10.22 -14.19 -8.60
C ASN A 54 10.69 -12.83 -9.15
N ASP A 55 11.28 -11.98 -8.29
CA ASP A 55 11.67 -10.60 -8.61
C ASP A 55 10.50 -9.65 -8.99
N GLU A 56 9.26 -10.10 -8.84
CA GLU A 56 8.06 -9.31 -9.15
C GLU A 56 7.39 -8.80 -7.86
N LEU A 57 7.04 -7.51 -7.82
CA LEU A 57 6.33 -6.92 -6.68
C LEU A 57 4.89 -7.43 -6.63
N VAL A 58 4.62 -8.31 -5.68
CA VAL A 58 3.27 -8.88 -5.50
C VAL A 58 2.46 -8.14 -4.45
N GLU A 59 3.14 -7.56 -3.46
CA GLU A 59 2.49 -6.97 -2.31
C GLU A 59 3.41 -5.92 -1.65
N LEU A 60 2.85 -4.75 -1.37
CA LEU A 60 3.57 -3.64 -0.74
C LEU A 60 2.76 -3.15 0.46
N VAL A 61 3.35 -3.19 1.64
CA VAL A 61 2.73 -2.64 2.86
C VAL A 61 3.32 -1.26 3.11
N ILE A 62 2.48 -0.25 2.99
CA ILE A 62 2.80 1.13 3.31
C ILE A 62 2.11 1.54 4.62
N MET A 63 2.65 2.55 5.30
CA MET A 63 2.06 3.18 6.45
C MET A 63 1.81 4.64 6.16
N CYS A 64 0.55 5.07 6.28
CA CYS A 64 0.18 6.46 6.14
C CYS A 64 0.90 7.32 7.20
N SER A 65 1.66 8.34 6.78
CA SER A 65 2.36 9.25 7.71
C SER A 65 1.39 10.14 8.48
N ASN A 66 0.22 10.43 7.90
CA ASN A 66 -0.78 11.29 8.54
C ASN A 66 -1.51 10.59 9.72
N CYS A 67 -1.93 9.33 9.55
CA CYS A 67 -2.74 8.62 10.57
C CYS A 67 -2.09 7.36 11.15
N GLY A 68 -0.89 6.99 10.68
CA GLY A 68 -0.14 5.81 11.15
C GLY A 68 -0.74 4.48 10.74
N SER A 69 -1.55 4.42 9.68
CA SER A 69 -2.27 3.20 9.29
C SER A 69 -1.52 2.38 8.27
N LYS A 70 -1.43 1.07 8.50
CA LYS A 70 -0.83 0.13 7.56
C LYS A 70 -1.85 -0.27 6.47
N ILE A 71 -1.44 -0.10 5.23
CA ILE A 71 -2.22 -0.36 4.03
C ILE A 71 -1.38 -1.30 3.18
N LYS A 72 -1.99 -2.39 2.75
CA LYS A 72 -1.42 -3.42 1.89
C LYS A 72 -1.93 -3.18 0.48
N LEU A 73 -1.02 -2.81 -0.39
CA LEU A 73 -1.26 -2.65 -1.81
C LEU A 73 -0.99 -3.97 -2.51
N THR A 74 -1.89 -4.35 -3.42
CA THR A 74 -1.76 -5.46 -4.36
C THR A 74 -2.17 -4.99 -5.75
N GLY A 75 -2.01 -5.84 -6.76
CA GLY A 75 -2.36 -5.46 -8.12
C GLY A 75 -1.33 -4.56 -8.79
N PHE A 76 -0.06 -4.67 -8.36
CA PHE A 76 1.04 -4.10 -9.13
C PHE A 76 1.12 -4.87 -10.45
N GLU A 77 0.84 -4.20 -11.56
CA GLU A 77 1.22 -4.74 -12.87
C GLU A 77 2.74 -4.74 -12.94
N ALA A 78 3.32 -5.89 -13.23
CA ALA A 78 4.75 -6.01 -13.47
C ALA A 78 5.09 -5.24 -14.74
N THR A 79 5.34 -3.94 -14.64
CA THR A 79 5.99 -3.20 -15.71
C THR A 79 7.41 -3.73 -15.80
N ILE A 80 7.64 -4.58 -16.79
CA ILE A 80 8.98 -4.99 -17.21
C ILE A 80 9.66 -3.77 -17.84
N GLU A 81 9.90 -2.71 -17.07
CA GLU A 81 10.66 -1.54 -17.49
C GLU A 81 12.12 -1.78 -17.14
N GLY A 82 12.79 -2.57 -17.98
CA GLY A 82 14.18 -2.94 -17.73
C GLY A 82 14.86 -3.81 -18.78
N LEU A 83 14.32 -3.93 -20.00
CA LEU A 83 15.11 -4.46 -21.11
C LEU A 83 15.90 -3.29 -21.74
N PRO A 84 17.23 -3.17 -21.53
CA PRO A 84 18.05 -2.58 -22.56
C PRO A 84 17.93 -3.52 -23.76
N THR A 85 17.10 -3.15 -24.72
CA THR A 85 17.26 -3.66 -26.08
C THR A 85 18.55 -3.06 -26.63
N ARG A 86 19.70 -3.64 -26.28
CA ARG A 86 20.91 -3.75 -27.11
C ARG A 86 22.10 -4.38 -26.40
#